data_AF-A0A3N0BJI5-F1
#
_entry.id   AF-A0A3N0BJI5-F1
#
_cell.length_a   1.000
_cell.length_b   1.000
_cell.length_c   1.000
_cell.angle_alpha   90.00
_cell.angle_beta   90.00
_cell.angle_gamma   90.00
#
_symmetry.space_group_name_H-M   'P 1'
#
loop_
_entity.id
_entity.type
_entity.pdbx_description
1 polymer ?
#
loop_
_entity_poly.entity_id
_entity_poly.type
_entity_poly.pdbx_seq_one_letter_code
_entity_poly.pdbx_strand_id
1 'polypeptide(L)'
;MEDKQPSGKRTGRKKWPIVVAVVAIVAVAAGGGFWVWHEQPGFCNAICHDPMDAYVEGYYYDEALLANVHQRADATCLECHEANIEQQVAEGVAWVSGDFETDESGRITRTGVTADKKMCTQNGCHDWEGVVAATQDWGGRTGVNPHRSHQGEAIDCSNCHGVHEASQMYCNACHDFEVPAGWNDASGR
;
A
#
# COMPACT_ATOMS: atom_id res chain seq x y z
N MET A 1 8.49 85.37 -14.28
CA MET A 1 7.89 84.15 -13.72
C MET A 1 8.37 83.01 -14.58
N GLU A 2 8.98 81.97 -14.04
CA GLU A 2 9.11 80.70 -14.76
C GLU A 2 9.25 79.60 -13.72
N ASP A 3 8.12 79.01 -13.36
CA ASP A 3 8.02 77.87 -12.45
C ASP A 3 8.57 76.61 -13.15
N LYS A 4 9.64 76.03 -12.59
CA LYS A 4 10.05 74.65 -12.91
C LYS A 4 9.28 73.68 -12.00
N GLN A 5 8.24 73.04 -12.53
CA GLN A 5 7.62 71.89 -11.87
C GLN A 5 8.57 70.68 -11.83
N PRO A 6 8.60 69.91 -10.72
CA PRO A 6 9.34 68.67 -10.67
C PRO A 6 8.55 67.55 -11.36
N SER A 7 9.15 66.97 -12.41
CA SER A 7 8.68 65.73 -13.03
C SER A 7 8.88 64.55 -12.07
N GLY A 8 7.84 64.17 -11.34
CA GLY A 8 7.81 62.97 -10.51
C GLY A 8 8.03 61.72 -11.36
N LYS A 9 9.19 61.06 -11.20
CA LYS A 9 9.42 59.72 -11.73
C LYS A 9 8.45 58.76 -11.05
N ARG A 10 7.42 58.34 -11.79
CA ARG A 10 6.54 57.23 -11.39
C ARG A 10 7.43 56.00 -11.16
N THR A 11 7.60 55.60 -9.90
CA THR A 11 8.28 54.36 -9.56
C THR A 11 7.41 53.22 -10.08
N GLY A 12 7.81 52.63 -11.21
CA GLY A 12 7.14 51.47 -11.77
C GLY A 12 7.05 50.39 -10.68
N ARG A 13 5.82 50.02 -10.30
CA ARG A 13 5.54 48.98 -9.30
C ARG A 13 6.30 47.72 -9.74
N LYS A 14 7.41 47.40 -9.07
CA LYS A 14 8.23 46.23 -9.42
C LYS A 14 7.32 45.01 -9.33
N LYS A 15 7.17 44.24 -10.40
CA LYS A 15 6.27 43.06 -10.45
C LYS A 15 6.87 41.82 -9.76
N TRP A 16 8.15 41.88 -9.37
CA TRP A 16 8.86 40.78 -8.71
C TRP A 16 8.18 40.20 -7.43
N PRO A 17 7.63 40.99 -6.49
CA PRO A 17 6.92 40.41 -5.34
C PRO A 17 5.65 39.67 -5.74
N ILE A 18 4.99 40.04 -6.85
CA ILE A 18 3.86 39.28 -7.40
C ILE A 18 4.34 37.94 -7.97
N VAL A 19 5.46 37.96 -8.70
CA VAL A 19 6.06 36.73 -9.24
C VAL A 19 6.46 35.77 -8.12
N VAL A 20 7.12 36.28 -7.08
CA VAL A 20 7.51 35.46 -5.91
C VAL A 20 6.28 34.89 -5.21
N ALA A 21 5.22 35.69 -5.00
CA ALA A 21 3.98 35.22 -4.40
C ALA A 21 3.31 34.12 -5.25
N VAL A 22 3.26 34.29 -6.58
CA VAL A 22 2.71 33.27 -7.49
C VAL A 22 3.53 31.99 -7.45
N VAL A 23 4.87 32.09 -7.50
CA VAL A 23 5.76 30.92 -7.43
C VAL A 23 5.56 30.18 -6.10
N ALA A 24 5.46 30.90 -4.98
CA ALA A 24 5.21 30.30 -3.68
C ALA A 24 3.85 29.56 -3.64
N ILE A 25 2.78 30.16 -4.17
CA ILE A 25 1.46 29.51 -4.24
C ILE A 25 1.51 28.26 -5.10
N VAL A 26 2.16 28.32 -6.27
CA VAL A 26 2.30 27.16 -7.17
C VAL A 26 3.09 26.05 -6.49
N ALA A 27 4.18 26.37 -5.80
CA ALA A 27 4.98 25.38 -5.07
C ALA A 27 4.16 24.67 -3.97
N VAL A 28 3.35 25.42 -3.21
CA VAL A 28 2.48 24.84 -2.18
C VAL A 28 1.39 23.97 -2.81
N ALA A 29 0.74 24.42 -3.89
CA ALA A 29 -0.29 23.65 -4.57
C ALA A 29 0.28 22.38 -5.22
N ALA A 30 1.46 22.46 -5.84
CA ALA A 30 2.15 21.32 -6.41
C ALA A 30 2.62 20.34 -5.33
N GLY A 31 3.20 20.82 -4.24
CA GLY A 31 3.61 20.00 -3.11
C GLY A 31 2.44 19.27 -2.46
N GLY A 32 1.32 19.97 -2.22
CA GLY A 32 0.10 19.37 -1.70
C GLY A 32 -0.54 18.36 -2.66
N GLY A 33 -0.59 18.68 -3.96
CA GLY A 33 -1.10 17.76 -4.98
C GLY A 33 -0.24 16.52 -5.13
N PHE A 34 1.09 16.68 -5.08
CA PHE A 34 2.03 15.56 -5.07
C PHE A 34 1.89 14.71 -3.80
N TRP A 35 1.71 15.33 -2.63
CA TRP A 35 1.45 14.63 -1.36
C TRP A 35 0.10 13.89 -1.33
N VAL A 36 -0.90 14.32 -2.09
CA VAL A 36 -2.11 13.49 -2.21
C VAL A 36 -1.88 12.36 -3.20
N TRP A 37 -1.17 12.64 -4.30
CA TRP A 37 -0.98 11.68 -5.38
C TRP A 37 -0.03 10.53 -5.02
N HIS A 38 1.06 10.77 -4.27
CA HIS A 38 2.02 9.71 -3.91
C HIS A 38 1.41 8.60 -3.03
N GLU A 39 0.33 8.89 -2.30
CA GLU A 39 -0.42 7.90 -1.51
C GLU A 39 -1.40 7.09 -2.37
N GLN A 40 -1.57 7.43 -3.66
CA GLN A 40 -2.52 6.77 -4.55
C GLN A 40 -1.89 5.62 -5.35
N PRO A 41 -2.64 4.54 -5.63
CA PRO A 41 -2.16 3.43 -6.46
C PRO A 41 -1.67 3.84 -7.86
N GLY A 42 -2.21 4.93 -8.41
CA GLY A 42 -1.76 5.49 -9.68
C GLY A 42 -0.32 6.03 -9.64
N PHE A 43 0.17 6.47 -8.49
CA PHE A 43 1.59 6.80 -8.31
C PHE A 43 2.45 5.53 -8.37
N CYS A 44 2.00 4.45 -7.71
CA CYS A 44 2.72 3.18 -7.73
C CYS A 44 2.82 2.59 -9.15
N ASN A 45 1.73 2.68 -9.92
CA ASN A 45 1.73 2.31 -11.34
C ASN A 45 2.73 3.17 -12.16
N ALA A 46 2.70 4.49 -11.98
CA ALA A 46 3.47 5.40 -12.82
C ALA A 46 4.95 5.58 -12.42
N ILE A 47 5.29 5.48 -11.13
CA ILE A 47 6.56 5.96 -10.57
C ILE A 47 7.34 4.88 -9.82
N CYS A 48 6.68 3.92 -9.16
CA CYS A 48 7.42 2.94 -8.34
C CYS A 48 8.23 1.98 -9.22
N HIS A 49 7.62 1.37 -10.25
CA HIS A 49 8.29 0.53 -11.28
C HIS A 49 7.29 -0.17 -12.23
N ASP A 50 7.76 -0.59 -13.40
CA ASP A 50 7.15 -1.64 -14.22
C ASP A 50 7.77 -2.98 -13.78
N PRO A 51 7.15 -3.66 -12.79
CA PRO A 51 5.95 -4.48 -13.04
C PRO A 51 4.81 -4.29 -12.01
N MET A 52 4.46 -3.05 -11.64
CA MET A 52 3.41 -2.79 -10.65
C MET A 52 1.98 -2.97 -11.18
N ASP A 53 1.79 -3.01 -12.50
CA ASP A 53 0.47 -3.06 -13.16
C ASP A 53 -0.40 -4.20 -12.63
N ALA A 54 0.12 -5.43 -12.59
CA ALA A 54 -0.64 -6.59 -12.13
C ALA A 54 -1.11 -6.48 -10.67
N TYR A 55 -0.33 -5.80 -9.82
CA TYR A 55 -0.68 -5.58 -8.41
C TYR A 55 -1.77 -4.51 -8.27
N VAL A 56 -1.69 -3.43 -9.06
CA VAL A 56 -2.67 -2.35 -9.07
C VAL A 56 -3.99 -2.81 -9.68
N GLU A 57 -3.93 -3.59 -10.76
CA GLU A 57 -5.12 -4.23 -11.34
C GLU A 57 -5.77 -5.18 -10.34
N GLY A 58 -4.99 -6.05 -9.69
CA GLY A 58 -5.48 -6.94 -8.65
C GLY A 58 -6.13 -6.18 -7.48
N TYR A 59 -5.51 -5.09 -7.03
CA TYR A 59 -6.04 -4.21 -5.99
C TYR A 59 -7.40 -3.61 -6.36
N TYR A 60 -7.61 -3.15 -7.60
CA TYR A 60 -8.89 -2.55 -7.99
C TYR A 60 -9.96 -3.55 -8.44
N TYR A 61 -9.57 -4.70 -9.01
CA TYR A 61 -10.50 -5.49 -9.83
C TYR A 61 -10.55 -6.98 -9.51
N ASP A 62 -9.61 -7.53 -8.74
CA ASP A 62 -9.60 -8.96 -8.44
C ASP A 62 -10.17 -9.26 -7.05
N GLU A 63 -11.48 -9.57 -7.00
CA GLU A 63 -12.19 -9.86 -5.75
C GLU A 63 -11.67 -11.11 -5.01
N ALA A 64 -10.87 -11.95 -5.66
CA ALA A 64 -10.24 -13.12 -5.01
C ALA A 64 -9.01 -12.73 -4.17
N LEU A 65 -8.44 -11.55 -4.38
CA LEU A 65 -7.25 -11.08 -3.67
C LEU A 65 -7.61 -10.26 -2.44
N LEU A 66 -6.86 -10.44 -1.35
CA LEU A 66 -7.10 -9.61 -0.16
C LEU A 66 -6.71 -8.15 -0.40
N ALA A 67 -5.83 -7.83 -1.35
CA ALA A 67 -5.58 -6.45 -1.76
C ALA A 67 -6.88 -5.74 -2.19
N ASN A 68 -7.77 -6.42 -2.91
CA ASN A 68 -9.07 -5.86 -3.30
C ASN A 68 -10.04 -5.76 -2.13
N VAL A 69 -10.02 -6.72 -1.20
CA VAL A 69 -10.80 -6.63 0.03
C VAL A 69 -10.39 -5.39 0.83
N HIS A 70 -9.08 -5.12 0.94
CA HIS A 70 -8.54 -3.95 1.63
C HIS A 70 -8.83 -2.65 0.86
N GLN A 71 -8.73 -2.66 -0.47
CA GLN A 71 -9.16 -1.53 -1.31
C GLN A 71 -10.60 -1.13 -1.01
N ARG A 72 -11.52 -2.09 -0.91
CA ARG A 72 -12.94 -1.85 -0.60
C ARG A 72 -13.18 -1.40 0.84
N ALA A 73 -12.20 -1.58 1.71
CA ALA A 73 -12.16 -1.03 3.07
C ALA A 73 -11.40 0.31 3.13
N ASP A 74 -11.20 0.96 1.99
CA ASP A 74 -10.48 2.24 1.82
C ASP A 74 -9.00 2.20 2.24
N ALA A 75 -8.41 1.00 2.37
CA ALA A 75 -7.00 0.86 2.72
C ALA A 75 -6.09 1.05 1.50
N THR A 76 -5.02 1.83 1.65
CA THR A 76 -4.10 2.20 0.55
C THR A 76 -2.82 1.37 0.55
N CYS A 77 -2.06 1.39 -0.55
CA CYS A 77 -0.82 0.63 -0.68
C CYS A 77 0.18 0.92 0.47
N LEU A 78 0.32 2.20 0.84
CA LEU A 78 1.33 2.64 1.81
C LEU A 78 0.96 2.35 3.27
N GLU A 79 -0.26 1.89 3.55
CA GLU A 79 -0.64 1.44 4.89
C GLU A 79 -0.05 0.06 5.22
N CYS A 80 0.33 -0.72 4.21
CA CYS A 80 1.08 -1.98 4.37
C CYS A 80 2.52 -1.86 3.85
N HIS A 81 2.74 -1.08 2.78
CA HIS A 81 4.05 -0.78 2.20
C HIS A 81 4.56 0.56 2.72
N GLU A 82 4.87 0.64 4.02
CA GLU A 82 5.36 1.89 4.62
C GLU A 82 6.59 2.40 3.86
N ALA A 83 6.48 3.58 3.25
CA ALA A 83 7.54 4.17 2.46
C ALA A 83 8.63 4.74 3.36
N ASN A 84 9.56 3.90 3.83
CA ASN A 84 10.70 4.38 4.60
C ASN A 84 11.75 5.04 3.66
N ILE A 85 12.47 6.06 4.15
CA ILE A 85 13.36 6.87 3.30
C ILE A 85 14.47 6.03 2.65
N GLU A 86 15.00 5.02 3.37
CA GLU A 86 16.07 4.17 2.85
C GLU A 86 15.57 3.24 1.73
N GLN A 87 14.35 2.70 1.86
CA GLN A 87 13.64 1.94 0.84
C GLN A 87 13.31 2.80 -0.36
N GLN A 88 12.79 4.03 -0.17
CA GLN A 88 12.52 4.96 -1.27
C GLN A 88 13.77 5.30 -2.08
N VAL A 89 14.94 5.41 -1.42
CA VAL A 89 16.22 5.61 -2.12
C VAL A 89 16.61 4.35 -2.92
N ALA A 90 16.48 3.17 -2.33
CA ALA A 90 16.78 1.91 -3.00
C ALA A 90 15.85 1.66 -4.21
N GLU A 91 14.54 1.91 -4.04
CA GLU A 91 13.52 1.85 -5.09
C GLU A 91 13.81 2.85 -6.21
N GLY A 92 14.19 4.09 -5.87
CA GLY A 92 14.57 5.10 -6.86
C GLY A 92 15.81 4.71 -7.66
N VAL A 93 16.80 4.06 -7.04
CA VAL A 93 17.98 3.52 -7.74
C VAL A 93 17.57 2.38 -8.66
N ALA A 94 16.80 1.41 -8.15
CA ALA A 94 16.31 0.26 -8.92
C ALA A 94 15.48 0.71 -10.14
N TRP A 95 14.67 1.76 -9.99
CA TRP A 95 13.90 2.37 -11.07
C TRP A 95 14.77 3.00 -12.15
N VAL A 96 15.82 3.74 -11.77
CA VAL A 96 16.75 4.32 -12.75
C VAL A 96 17.58 3.23 -13.45
N SER A 97 17.97 2.18 -12.74
CA SER A 97 18.80 1.09 -13.29
C SER A 97 18.01 0.01 -14.02
N GLY A 98 16.69 -0.08 -13.80
CA GLY A 98 15.85 -1.18 -14.26
C GLY A 98 16.14 -2.52 -13.55
N ASP A 99 16.72 -2.49 -12.36
CA ASP A 99 17.19 -3.67 -11.64
C ASP A 99 16.14 -4.13 -10.61
N PHE A 100 15.13 -4.86 -11.09
CA PHE A 100 14.05 -5.40 -10.25
C PHE A 100 14.15 -6.92 -10.18
N GLU A 101 14.23 -7.47 -8.97
CA GLU A 101 14.13 -8.91 -8.76
C GLU A 101 12.68 -9.36 -8.98
N THR A 102 12.46 -10.14 -10.05
CA THR A 102 11.17 -10.71 -10.41
C THR A 102 11.20 -12.23 -10.46
N ASP A 103 10.06 -12.86 -10.23
CA ASP A 103 9.88 -14.30 -10.43
C ASP A 103 9.60 -14.63 -11.90
N GLU A 104 9.37 -15.91 -12.18
CA GLU A 104 9.06 -16.43 -13.52
C GLU A 104 7.76 -15.85 -14.12
N SER A 105 6.88 -15.30 -13.28
CA SER A 105 5.65 -14.63 -13.68
C SER A 105 5.80 -13.12 -13.86
N GLY A 106 7.03 -12.58 -13.70
CA GLY A 106 7.32 -11.15 -13.80
C GLY A 106 6.90 -10.36 -12.58
N ARG A 107 6.59 -11.03 -11.46
CA ARG A 107 6.15 -10.39 -10.22
C ARG A 107 7.35 -10.13 -9.32
N ILE A 108 7.34 -9.00 -8.61
CA ILE A 108 8.40 -8.65 -7.66
C ILE A 108 8.42 -9.65 -6.50
N THR A 109 9.61 -10.19 -6.23
CA THR A 109 9.83 -11.22 -5.21
C THR A 109 10.22 -10.65 -3.85
N ARG A 110 10.63 -9.38 -3.81
CA ARG A 110 11.16 -8.76 -2.59
C ARG A 110 10.41 -7.47 -2.26
N THR A 111 9.48 -7.58 -1.32
CA THR A 111 8.97 -6.42 -0.58
C THR A 111 9.45 -6.58 0.85
N GLY A 112 10.15 -5.58 1.40
CA GLY A 112 10.62 -5.59 2.80
C GLY A 112 9.50 -5.48 3.84
N VAL A 113 8.32 -5.98 3.52
CA VAL A 113 7.07 -5.96 4.29
C VAL A 113 6.93 -7.29 5.01
N THR A 114 6.77 -7.26 6.33
CA THR A 114 6.48 -8.45 7.12
C THR A 114 4.98 -8.60 7.26
N ALA A 115 4.41 -9.75 6.89
CA ALA A 115 2.99 -10.03 7.09
C ALA A 115 2.72 -10.62 8.50
N ASP A 116 3.39 -10.07 9.50
CA ASP A 116 3.28 -10.53 10.88
C ASP A 116 2.06 -9.92 11.59
N LYS A 117 1.78 -10.42 12.80
CA LYS A 117 0.67 -9.90 13.63
C LYS A 117 0.79 -8.39 13.88
N LYS A 118 2.01 -7.86 14.07
CA LYS A 118 2.20 -6.44 14.38
C LYS A 118 1.75 -5.58 13.20
N MET A 119 2.12 -5.94 11.97
CA MET A 119 1.68 -5.21 10.78
C MET A 119 0.16 -5.21 10.66
N CYS A 120 -0.47 -6.39 10.70
CA CYS A 120 -1.91 -6.51 10.47
C CYS A 120 -2.76 -5.86 11.57
N THR A 121 -2.26 -5.81 12.81
CA THR A 121 -2.97 -5.19 13.95
C THR A 121 -2.62 -3.70 14.14
N GLN A 122 -1.68 -3.17 13.35
CA GLN A 122 -1.22 -1.79 13.49
C GLN A 122 -2.37 -0.80 13.29
N ASN A 123 -2.34 0.29 14.06
CA ASN A 123 -3.34 1.36 14.04
C ASN A 123 -4.80 0.88 14.26
N GLY A 124 -4.99 -0.33 14.78
CA GLY A 124 -6.31 -0.90 15.05
C GLY A 124 -7.01 -1.51 13.84
N CYS A 125 -6.31 -1.76 12.72
CA CYS A 125 -6.91 -2.38 11.52
C CYS A 125 -7.55 -3.74 11.83
N HIS A 126 -6.83 -4.61 12.56
CA HIS A 126 -7.37 -5.86 13.07
C HIS A 126 -7.19 -5.96 14.59
N ASP A 127 -8.28 -6.19 15.31
CA ASP A 127 -8.23 -6.57 16.73
C ASP A 127 -7.97 -8.08 16.83
N TRP A 128 -6.87 -8.47 17.47
CA TRP A 128 -6.47 -9.88 17.55
C TRP A 128 -7.52 -10.75 18.24
N GLU A 129 -8.07 -10.28 19.36
CA GLU A 129 -9.07 -11.05 20.09
C GLU A 129 -10.40 -11.11 19.32
N GLY A 130 -10.78 -10.04 18.63
CA GLY A 130 -11.89 -10.03 17.68
C GLY A 130 -11.72 -11.02 16.54
N VAL A 131 -10.52 -11.09 15.94
CA VAL A 131 -10.18 -12.06 14.88
C VAL A 131 -10.30 -13.49 15.40
N VAL A 132 -9.73 -13.78 16.56
CA VAL A 132 -9.82 -15.10 17.20
C VAL A 132 -11.28 -15.45 17.49
N ALA A 133 -12.06 -14.53 18.05
CA ALA A 133 -13.47 -14.77 18.37
C ALA A 133 -14.32 -15.04 17.12
N ALA A 134 -14.06 -14.30 16.03
CA ALA A 134 -14.77 -14.45 14.76
C ALA A 134 -14.54 -15.81 14.08
N THR A 135 -13.41 -16.46 14.37
CA THR A 135 -13.06 -17.76 13.80
C THR A 135 -13.16 -18.91 14.80
N GLN A 136 -13.87 -18.71 15.92
CA GLN A 136 -14.13 -19.76 16.88
C GLN A 136 -15.03 -20.85 16.28
N ASP A 137 -14.72 -22.10 16.62
CA ASP A 137 -15.45 -23.28 16.16
C ASP A 137 -15.50 -23.42 14.63
N TRP A 138 -14.34 -23.15 13.99
CA TRP A 138 -14.19 -23.13 12.54
C TRP A 138 -14.74 -24.39 11.86
N GLY A 139 -15.51 -24.20 10.78
CA GLY A 139 -16.18 -25.29 10.06
C GLY A 139 -17.17 -26.08 10.92
N GLY A 140 -17.74 -25.44 11.96
CA GLY A 140 -18.68 -26.06 12.89
C GLY A 140 -18.04 -27.03 13.90
N ARG A 141 -16.71 -27.01 14.05
CA ARG A 141 -15.97 -27.93 14.93
C ARG A 141 -15.59 -27.24 16.23
N THR A 142 -16.25 -27.61 17.34
CA THR A 142 -15.99 -27.02 18.66
C THR A 142 -14.51 -27.06 19.03
N GLY A 143 -13.97 -25.90 19.41
CA GLY A 143 -12.59 -25.71 19.84
C GLY A 143 -11.58 -25.53 18.71
N VAL A 144 -11.97 -25.69 17.44
CA VAL A 144 -11.08 -25.45 16.29
C VAL A 144 -11.05 -23.96 15.97
N ASN A 145 -9.84 -23.41 15.86
CA ASN A 145 -9.66 -22.00 15.53
C ASN A 145 -8.33 -21.80 14.77
N PRO A 146 -8.33 -21.32 13.51
CA PRO A 146 -7.12 -21.13 12.72
C PRO A 146 -6.14 -20.11 13.34
N HIS A 147 -6.65 -19.15 14.11
CA HIS A 147 -5.86 -18.11 14.80
C HIS A 147 -5.43 -18.52 16.22
N ARG A 148 -5.84 -19.71 16.69
CA ARG A 148 -5.39 -20.32 17.96
C ARG A 148 -5.06 -21.80 17.74
N SER A 149 -4.16 -22.06 16.81
CA SER A 149 -3.74 -23.43 16.48
C SER A 149 -2.61 -23.94 17.38
N HIS A 150 -2.33 -25.24 17.30
CA HIS A 150 -1.19 -25.87 17.97
C HIS A 150 0.18 -25.42 17.40
N GLN A 151 0.20 -24.71 16.28
CA GLN A 151 1.41 -24.09 15.72
C GLN A 151 1.74 -22.76 16.42
N GLY A 152 0.78 -22.21 17.18
CA GLY A 152 0.93 -20.94 17.89
C GLY A 152 0.95 -19.71 16.97
N GLU A 153 1.37 -18.58 17.53
CA GLU A 153 1.41 -17.27 16.84
C GLU A 153 2.70 -17.07 16.01
N ALA A 154 3.52 -18.11 15.85
CA ALA A 154 4.75 -18.06 15.03
C ALA A 154 4.47 -18.18 13.52
N ILE A 155 3.23 -18.50 13.14
CA ILE A 155 2.78 -18.50 11.75
C ILE A 155 2.39 -17.07 11.37
N ASP A 156 3.12 -16.46 10.45
CA ASP A 156 2.77 -15.17 9.86
C ASP A 156 1.47 -15.25 9.07
N CYS A 157 0.74 -14.14 9.02
CA CYS A 157 -0.57 -14.04 8.38
C CYS A 157 -0.50 -14.46 6.90
N SER A 158 0.60 -14.12 6.19
CA SER A 158 0.80 -14.46 4.77
C SER A 158 0.84 -15.96 4.47
N ASN A 159 1.08 -16.84 5.46
CA ASN A 159 1.03 -18.28 5.23
C ASN A 159 -0.39 -18.75 4.84
N CYS A 160 -1.41 -17.99 5.20
CA CYS A 160 -2.81 -18.27 4.87
C CYS A 160 -3.44 -17.15 4.02
N HIS A 161 -3.16 -15.90 4.38
CA HIS A 161 -3.77 -14.70 3.80
C HIS A 161 -2.93 -14.15 2.65
N GLY A 162 -3.28 -14.55 1.42
CA GLY A 162 -2.67 -14.04 0.19
C GLY A 162 -3.19 -12.63 -0.14
N VAL A 163 -2.31 -11.62 -0.04
CA VAL A 163 -2.66 -10.22 -0.36
C VAL A 163 -2.67 -9.97 -1.85
N HIS A 164 -1.62 -10.39 -2.54
CA HIS A 164 -1.46 -10.22 -3.97
C HIS A 164 -1.55 -11.53 -4.75
N GLU A 165 -1.92 -12.61 -4.08
CA GLU A 165 -2.17 -13.94 -4.62
C GLU A 165 -3.38 -14.57 -3.90
N ALA A 166 -3.89 -15.69 -4.41
CA ALA A 166 -5.01 -16.37 -3.79
C ALA A 166 -4.65 -16.84 -2.38
N SER A 167 -5.53 -16.57 -1.42
CA SER A 167 -5.39 -17.07 -0.05
C SER A 167 -5.52 -18.59 0.00
N GLN A 168 -4.95 -19.22 1.02
CA GLN A 168 -4.90 -20.68 1.13
C GLN A 168 -5.27 -21.17 2.54
N MET A 169 -6.02 -22.27 2.61
CA MET A 169 -6.28 -22.96 3.87
C MET A 169 -5.07 -23.80 4.27
N TYR A 170 -4.03 -23.14 4.78
CA TYR A 170 -2.74 -23.75 5.16
C TYR A 170 -2.88 -25.03 5.99
N CYS A 171 -3.82 -25.04 6.94
CA CYS A 171 -4.06 -26.18 7.83
C CYS A 171 -4.40 -27.46 7.06
N ASN A 172 -4.98 -27.35 5.86
CA ASN A 172 -5.37 -28.50 5.07
C ASN A 172 -4.18 -29.23 4.41
N ALA A 173 -2.96 -28.71 4.54
CA ALA A 173 -1.76 -29.51 4.27
C ALA A 173 -1.71 -30.81 5.12
N CYS A 174 -2.32 -30.77 6.31
CA CYS A 174 -2.41 -31.93 7.23
C CYS A 174 -3.84 -32.28 7.65
N HIS A 175 -4.78 -31.36 7.49
CA HIS A 175 -6.16 -31.48 7.94
C HIS A 175 -7.17 -31.43 6.79
N ASP A 176 -8.44 -31.52 7.15
CA ASP A 176 -9.57 -31.44 6.23
C ASP A 176 -10.61 -30.51 6.85
N PHE A 177 -10.38 -29.20 6.72
CA PHE A 177 -11.26 -28.14 7.18
C PHE A 177 -12.00 -27.50 6.01
N GLU A 178 -13.13 -26.88 6.32
CA GLU A 178 -13.86 -26.05 5.37
C GLU A 178 -12.96 -24.90 4.87
N VAL A 179 -12.89 -24.77 3.55
CA VAL A 179 -12.12 -23.76 2.85
C VAL A 179 -13.05 -22.59 2.51
N PRO A 180 -12.71 -21.33 2.88
CA PRO A 180 -13.50 -20.17 2.52
C PRO A 180 -13.70 -20.06 1.00
N ALA A 181 -14.81 -19.45 0.59
CA ALA A 181 -15.02 -19.15 -0.82
C ALA A 181 -13.88 -18.28 -1.37
N GLY A 182 -13.36 -18.66 -2.54
CA GLY A 182 -12.24 -17.97 -3.19
C GLY A 182 -10.85 -18.32 -2.64
N TRP A 183 -10.74 -19.21 -1.65
CA TRP A 183 -9.47 -19.70 -1.12
C TRP A 183 -9.07 -21.04 -1.74
N ASN A 184 -7.76 -21.26 -1.84
CA ASN A 184 -7.18 -22.51 -2.27
C ASN A 184 -7.17 -23.53 -1.12
N ASP A 185 -7.35 -24.80 -1.46
CA ASP A 185 -7.07 -25.91 -0.55
C ASP A 185 -5.59 -26.29 -0.62
N ALA A 186 -4.87 -26.13 0.49
CA ALA A 186 -3.45 -26.48 0.58
C ALA A 186 -3.19 -28.00 0.54
N SER A 187 -4.23 -28.83 0.59
CA SER A 187 -4.10 -30.29 0.50
C SER A 187 -3.66 -30.79 -0.87
N GLY A 188 -3.81 -29.97 -1.92
CA GLY A 188 -3.50 -30.32 -3.30
C GLY A 188 -4.39 -31.43 -3.90
N ARG A 189 -5.52 -31.72 -3.26
CA ARG A 189 -6.52 -32.70 -3.69
C ARG A 189 -7.61 -32.09 -4.57
#